data_AF-A0A0C9ZCP6-F1
#
_entry.id   AF-A0A0C9ZCP6-F1
#
_cell.length_a   1.000
_cell.length_b   1.000
_cell.length_c   1.000
_cell.angle_alpha   90.00
_cell.angle_beta   90.00
_cell.angle_gamma   90.00
#
_symmetry.space_group_name_H-M   'P 1'
#
loop_
_entity.id
_entity.type
_entity.pdbx_description
1 polymer ?
#
loop_
_entity_poly.entity_id
_entity_poly.type
_entity_poly.pdbx_seq_one_letter_code
_entity_poly.pdbx_strand_id
1 'polypeptide(L)' 'LKSRWGPRHTESFMNLKRILVEEPVLKSPRFDGIPFIITTDGCQEGFGAILSKKHTTMLPSGNVVTATH' A
#
# COMPACT_ATOMS: atom_id res chain seq x y z
N LEU A 1 11.01 -1.86 24.06
CA LEU A 1 10.34 -1.00 23.04
C LEU A 1 9.30 -0.07 23.64
N LYS A 2 8.41 -0.52 24.54
CA LYS A 2 7.38 0.35 25.16
C LYS A 2 7.93 1.66 25.76
N SER A 3 9.09 1.62 26.41
CA SER A 3 9.74 2.81 27.01
C SER A 3 10.34 3.80 25.99
N ARG A 4 10.46 3.43 24.71
CA ARG A 4 10.99 4.29 23.64
C ARG A 4 9.91 4.83 22.71
N TRP A 5 8.69 4.29 22.78
CA TRP A 5 7.55 4.81 22.04
C TRP A 5 7.04 6.08 22.71
N GLY A 6 6.72 7.10 21.92
CA GLY A 6 6.37 8.43 22.42
C GLY A 6 5.47 9.16 21.43
N PRO A 7 5.05 10.39 21.75
CA PRO A 7 4.04 11.10 20.97
C PRO A 7 4.37 11.22 19.48
N ARG A 8 5.61 11.58 19.13
CA ARG A 8 6.07 11.68 17.73
C ARG A 8 6.01 10.34 16.99
N HIS A 9 6.24 9.22 17.67
CA HIS A 9 6.15 7.90 17.04
C HIS A 9 4.70 7.53 16.72
N THR A 10 3.77 7.83 17.64
CA THR A 10 2.33 7.69 17.40
C THR A 10 1.89 8.53 16.22
N GLU A 11 2.27 9.81 16.19
CA GLU A 11 1.93 10.72 15.10
C GLU A 11 2.43 10.20 13.75
N SER A 12 3.71 9.82 13.65
CA SER A 12 4.28 9.23 12.44
C SER A 12 3.55 7.94 12.03
N PHE A 13 3.21 7.07 12.98
CA PHE A 13 2.48 5.83 12.70
C PHE A 13 1.06 6.08 12.18
N MET A 14 0.35 7.06 12.75
CA MET A 14 -0.98 7.45 12.28
C MET A 14 -0.90 8.09 10.89
N ASN A 15 0.12 8.90 10.62
CA ASN A 15 0.37 9.45 9.30
C ASN A 15 0.62 8.34 8.26
N LEU A 16 1.42 7.33 8.60
CA LEU A 16 1.65 6.18 7.73
C LEU A 16 0.36 5.41 7.44
N LYS A 17 -0.47 5.16 8.47
CA LYS A 17 -1.78 4.52 8.27
C LYS A 17 -2.66 5.30 7.30
N ARG A 18 -2.71 6.63 7.43
CA ARG A 18 -3.47 7.49 6.53
C ARG A 18 -2.94 7.38 5.10
N ILE A 19 -1.62 7.50 4.90
CA ILE A 19 -1.00 7.42 3.58
C ILE A 19 -1.28 6.07 2.90
N LEU A 20 -1.32 4.97 3.65
CA LEU A 20 -1.61 3.63 3.11
C LEU A 20 -3.04 3.48 2.56
N VAL A 21 -3.99 4.32 3.01
CA VAL A 21 -5.40 4.26 2.58
C VAL A 21 -5.80 5.43 1.68
N GLU A 22 -4.81 6.20 1.22
CA GLU A 22 -5.00 7.34 0.33
C GLU A 22 -4.22 7.16 -0.98
N GLU A 23 -4.59 7.93 -1.99
CA GLU A 23 -3.80 8.06 -3.21
C GLU A 23 -2.43 8.69 -2.85
N PRO A 24 -1.32 8.22 -3.46
CA PRO A 24 -1.25 7.30 -4.59
C PRO A 24 -1.11 5.83 -4.22
N VAL A 25 -1.08 5.45 -2.93
CA VAL A 25 -0.87 4.06 -2.52
C VAL A 25 -2.10 3.23 -2.84
N LEU A 26 -3.26 3.61 -2.28
CA LEU A 26 -4.53 3.00 -2.63
C LEU A 26 -4.98 3.53 -4.00
N LYS A 27 -5.20 2.62 -4.94
CA LYS A 27 -5.70 2.94 -6.29
C LYS A 27 -7.07 2.32 -6.51
N SER A 28 -7.91 3.04 -7.25
CA SER A 28 -9.17 2.45 -7.76
C SER A 28 -8.88 1.25 -8.67
N PRO A 29 -9.63 0.15 -8.54
CA PRO A 29 -9.42 -1.03 -9.36
C PRO A 29 -9.74 -0.72 -10.84
N ARG A 30 -8.87 -1.17 -11.74
CA ARG A 30 -9.15 -1.18 -13.19
C ARG A 30 -9.54 -2.58 -13.62
N PHE A 31 -10.58 -2.72 -14.44
CA PHE A 31 -11.00 -4.01 -15.01
C PHE A 31 -10.57 -4.12 -16.48
N ASP A 32 -9.28 -3.92 -16.71
CA ASP A 32 -8.62 -3.82 -18.02
C ASP A 32 -7.98 -5.16 -18.48
N GLY A 33 -8.34 -6.27 -17.85
CA GLY A 33 -7.76 -7.60 -18.12
C GLY A 33 -6.39 -7.84 -17.50
N ILE A 34 -5.75 -6.83 -16.89
CA ILE A 34 -4.52 -7.05 -16.11
C ILE A 34 -4.88 -7.79 -14.81
N PRO A 35 -4.25 -8.93 -14.50
CA PRO A 35 -4.55 -9.70 -13.30
C PRO A 35 -4.28 -8.95 -11.99
N PHE A 36 -5.06 -9.28 -10.96
CA PHE A 36 -4.70 -8.95 -9.59
C PHE A 36 -3.69 -9.96 -9.04
N ILE A 37 -2.88 -9.50 -8.09
CA ILE A 37 -1.91 -10.29 -7.34
C ILE A 37 -2.43 -10.37 -5.91
N ILE A 38 -2.57 -11.59 -5.38
CA ILE A 38 -2.93 -11.80 -3.97
C ILE A 38 -1.68 -12.29 -3.24
N THR A 39 -1.28 -11.56 -2.21
CA THR A 39 -0.24 -11.98 -1.27
C THR A 39 -0.91 -12.32 0.05
N THR A 40 -0.74 -13.56 0.52
CA THR A 40 -1.28 -14.02 1.80
C THR A 40 -0.17 -14.46 2.72
N ASP A 41 -0.33 -14.23 4.01
CA ASP A 41 0.50 -14.82 5.05
C ASP A 41 -0.39 -15.25 6.23
N GLY A 42 0.02 -16.30 6.94
CA GLY A 42 -0.76 -16.90 8.01
C GLY A 42 0.12 -17.39 9.14
N CYS A 43 -0.34 -17.18 10.36
CA CYS A 43 0.30 -17.65 11.58
C CYS A 43 -0.72 -18.33 12.51
N GLN A 44 -0.28 -18.76 13.68
CA GLN A 44 -1.14 -19.45 14.65
C GLN A 44 -2.33 -18.58 15.09
N GLU A 45 -2.16 -17.26 15.09
CA GLU A 45 -3.13 -16.28 15.56
C GLU A 45 -4.11 -15.81 14.49
N GLY A 46 -3.76 -15.93 13.20
CA GLY A 46 -4.63 -15.46 12.13
C GLY A 46 -3.98 -15.38 10.75
N PHE A 47 -4.75 -14.86 9.79
CA PHE A 47 -4.36 -14.71 8.39
C PHE A 47 -4.47 -13.25 7.95
N GLY A 48 -3.53 -12.82 7.11
CA GLY A 48 -3.54 -11.53 6.44
C GLY A 48 -3.46 -11.72 4.92
N ALA A 49 -4.05 -10.78 4.19
CA ALA A 49 -3.96 -10.73 2.74
C ALA A 49 -3.83 -9.30 2.23
N ILE A 50 -3.09 -9.14 1.14
CA ILE A 50 -3.00 -7.92 0.34
C ILE A 50 -3.44 -8.26 -1.08
N LEU A 51 -4.41 -7.51 -1.60
CA LEU A 51 -4.81 -7.56 -3.01
C LEU A 51 -4.17 -6.36 -3.71
N SER A 52 -3.32 -6.64 -4.69
CA SER A 52 -2.58 -5.60 -5.42
C SER A 52 -2.72 -5.72 -6.93
N LYS A 53 -2.39 -4.65 -7.64
CA LYS A 53 -2.40 -4.58 -9.11
C LYS A 53 -1.30 -3.67 -9.63
N LYS A 54 -0.77 -4.00 -10.82
CA LYS A 54 0.18 -3.13 -11.53
C LYS A 54 -0.56 -1.95 -12.20
N HIS A 55 -0.15 -0.73 -11.88
CA HIS A 55 -0.56 0.49 -12.55
C HIS A 55 0.61 1.14 -13.27
N THR A 56 0.43 1.40 -14.55
CA THR A 56 1.35 2.20 -15.36
C THR A 56 0.81 3.63 -15.46
N THR A 57 1.64 4.60 -15.14
CA THR A 57 1.34 6.05 -15.17
C THR A 57 2.45 6.80 -15.88
N MET A 58 2.10 7.77 -16.71
CA MET A 58 3.06 8.70 -17.30
C MET A 58 3.21 9.91 -16.37
N LEU A 59 4.44 10.19 -15.96
CA LEU A 59 4.77 11.36 -15.15
C LEU A 59 4.77 12.64 -16.00
N PRO A 60 4.66 13.84 -15.38
CA PRO A 60 4.77 15.11 -16.11
C PRO A 60 6.07 15.26 -16.91
N SER A 61 7.14 14.57 -16.52
CA SER A 61 8.40 14.53 -17.24
C SER A 61 8.37 13.71 -18.54
N GLY A 62 7.26 13.04 -18.84
CA GLY A 62 7.12 12.08 -19.95
C GLY A 62 7.59 10.65 -19.62
N ASN A 63 8.19 10.45 -18.44
CA ASN A 63 8.64 9.12 -18.03
C ASN A 63 7.44 8.23 -17.69
N VAL A 64 7.45 6.98 -18.15
CA VAL A 64 6.43 5.98 -17.81
C VAL A 64 6.91 5.15 -16.63
N VAL A 65 6.12 5.12 -15.56
CA VAL A 65 6.40 4.33 -14.35
C VAL A 65 5.33 3.27 -14.19
N THR A 66 5.74 2.04 -13.90
CA THR A 66 4.84 0.97 -13.48
C THR A 66 5.10 0.63 -12.03
N ALA A 67 4.08 0.74 -11.19
CA ALA A 67 4.11 0.42 -9.78
C ALA A 67 3.04 -0.61 -9.42
N THR A 68 3.27 -1.37 -8.35
CA THR A 68 2.26 -2.25 -7.75
C THR A 68 1.58 -1.47 -6.63
N HIS A 69 0.27 -1.34 -6.72
CA HIS A 69 -0.60 -0.71 -5.73
C HIS A 69 -1.43 -1.78 -5.05
#